data_AF-A0A957QYZ1-F1
#
_entry.id   AF-A0A957QYZ1-F1
#
_cell.length_a   1.000
_cell.length_b   1.000
_cell.length_c   1.000
_cell.angle_alpha   90.00
_cell.angle_beta   90.00
_cell.angle_gamma   90.00
#
_symmetry.space_group_name_H-M   'P 1'
#
loop_
_entity.id
_entity.type
_entity.pdbx_description
1 polymer ?
#
loop_
_entity_poly.entity_id
_entity_poly.type
_entity_poly.pdbx_seq_one_letter_code
_entity_poly.pdbx_strand_id
1 'polypeptide(L)'
;SASPHEVTLVSETLNQRFVAEQPEKLVGDRAYDSDPLDEQLAAIGIEMIAPHRRNRKRAKTQDGRKLRRYKRRWKVERLFAWLGNFRRLVVRYEHKLENFVALVKLGCIMILLRRYL
;
A
#
# COMPACT_ATOMS: atom_id res chain seq x y z
N SER A 1 5.14 8.21 8.74
CA SER A 1 6.06 8.98 7.90
C SER A 1 7.01 7.99 7.27
N ALA A 2 6.90 7.77 5.97
CA ALA A 2 7.82 6.90 5.23
C ALA A 2 9.25 7.44 5.35
N SER A 3 10.17 6.55 5.71
CA SER A 3 11.61 6.83 5.68
C SER A 3 12.05 7.17 4.25
N PRO A 4 13.11 7.97 4.01
CA PRO A 4 13.69 8.16 2.67
C PRO A 4 13.91 6.83 1.91
N HIS A 5 14.15 5.74 2.65
CA HIS A 5 14.31 4.40 2.13
C HIS A 5 13.02 3.79 1.53
N GLU A 6 11.84 4.18 1.97
CA GLU A 6 10.59 3.61 1.44
C GLU A 6 10.28 4.10 0.01
N VAL A 7 10.67 5.33 -0.33
CA VAL A 7 10.57 5.86 -1.70
C VAL A 7 11.45 5.06 -2.66
N THR A 8 12.65 4.66 -2.21
CA THR A 8 13.58 3.87 -3.03
C THR A 8 13.12 2.42 -3.25
N LEU A 9 12.26 1.89 -2.38
CA LEU A 9 11.77 0.50 -2.49
C LEU A 9 10.59 0.33 -3.44
N VAL A 10 10.00 1.42 -3.96
CA VAL A 10 8.84 1.36 -4.85
C VAL A 10 9.14 0.54 -6.11
N SER A 11 10.27 0.83 -6.75
CA SER A 11 10.66 0.15 -8.00
C SER A 11 10.87 -1.35 -7.78
N GLU A 12 11.54 -1.72 -6.68
CA GLU A 12 11.74 -3.12 -6.31
C GLU A 12 10.40 -3.82 -6.00
N THR A 13 9.51 -3.14 -5.27
CA THR A 13 8.17 -3.66 -4.97
C THR A 13 7.36 -3.89 -6.24
N LEU A 14 7.44 -3.00 -7.22
CA LEU A 14 6.78 -3.16 -8.51
C LEU A 14 7.39 -4.31 -9.32
N ASN A 15 8.68 -4.59 -9.17
CA ASN A 15 9.33 -5.73 -9.82
C ASN A 15 8.95 -7.07 -9.17
N GLN A 16 8.72 -7.08 -7.86
CA GLN A 16 8.30 -8.26 -7.10
C GLN A 16 6.78 -8.47 -7.07
N ARG A 17 6.03 -7.76 -7.91
CA ARG A 17 4.57 -7.88 -7.99
C ARG A 17 4.15 -9.32 -8.35
N PHE A 18 3.05 -9.78 -7.74
CA PHE A 18 2.47 -11.09 -8.03
C PHE A 18 1.59 -11.10 -9.30
N VAL A 19 1.23 -9.93 -9.83
CA VAL A 19 0.39 -9.77 -11.02
C VAL A 19 1.25 -9.44 -12.24
N ALA A 20 0.96 -10.06 -13.39
CA ALA A 20 1.72 -9.82 -14.61
C ALA A 20 1.60 -8.36 -15.09
N GLU A 21 0.39 -7.83 -15.00
CA GLU A 21 0.05 -6.48 -15.46
C GLU A 21 0.71 -5.40 -14.60
N GLN A 22 1.18 -4.35 -15.28
CA GLN A 22 1.69 -3.16 -14.62
C GLN A 22 0.52 -2.25 -14.20
N PRO A 23 0.50 -1.75 -12.96
CA PRO A 23 -0.59 -0.88 -12.53
C PRO A 23 -0.48 0.48 -13.22
N GLU A 24 -1.53 0.95 -13.88
CA GLU A 24 -1.57 2.32 -14.42
C GLU A 24 -1.42 3.39 -13.33
N LYS A 25 -1.81 3.08 -12.09
CA LYS A 25 -1.95 4.04 -11.00
C LYS A 25 -1.46 3.43 -9.70
N LEU A 26 -0.53 4.10 -9.03
CA LEU A 26 -0.04 3.72 -7.72
C LEU A 26 -0.55 4.73 -6.68
N VAL A 27 -1.22 4.23 -5.64
CA VAL A 27 -1.74 5.09 -4.56
C VAL A 27 -0.86 4.91 -3.32
N GLY A 28 -0.05 5.91 -3.01
CA GLY A 28 0.86 5.89 -1.88
C GLY A 28 0.45 6.84 -0.75
N ASP A 29 1.11 6.68 0.39
CA ASP A 29 0.99 7.62 1.50
C ASP A 29 1.63 8.98 1.19
N ARG A 30 1.33 9.99 2.03
CA ARG A 30 1.93 11.32 1.97
C ARG A 30 3.45 11.27 1.85
N ALA A 31 4.07 10.28 2.46
CA ALA A 31 5.51 10.20 2.47
C ALA A 31 6.11 9.65 1.16
N TYR A 32 5.28 9.25 0.19
CA TYR A 32 5.70 9.02 -1.19
C TYR A 32 5.68 10.30 -2.05
N ASP A 33 5.32 11.47 -1.49
CA ASP A 33 5.47 12.77 -2.16
C ASP A 33 6.94 13.04 -2.49
N SER A 34 7.32 12.79 -3.74
CA SER A 34 8.69 12.87 -4.24
C SER A 34 8.66 13.06 -5.76
N ASP A 35 9.07 14.25 -6.22
CA ASP A 35 9.07 14.56 -7.66
C ASP A 35 9.95 13.60 -8.48
N PRO A 36 11.16 13.21 -8.03
CA PRO A 36 11.94 12.20 -8.77
C PRO A 36 11.25 10.84 -8.87
N LEU A 37 10.48 10.45 -7.86
CA LEU A 37 9.72 9.20 -7.89
C LEU A 37 8.55 9.32 -8.89
N ASP A 38 7.84 10.45 -8.86
CA ASP A 38 6.75 10.73 -9.80
C ASP A 38 7.25 10.68 -11.26
N GLU A 39 8.41 11.27 -11.54
CA GLU A 39 9.05 11.25 -12.87
C GLU A 39 9.47 9.82 -13.28
N GLN A 40 10.10 9.06 -12.38
CA GLN A 40 10.50 7.67 -12.64
C GLN A 40 9.30 6.77 -12.94
N LEU A 41 8.22 6.91 -12.17
CA LEU A 41 6.99 6.14 -12.37
C LEU A 41 6.29 6.55 -13.67
N ALA A 42 6.24 7.85 -13.97
CA ALA A 42 5.65 8.34 -15.21
C ALA A 42 6.39 7.83 -16.46
N ALA A 43 7.72 7.71 -16.41
CA ALA A 43 8.54 7.17 -17.49
C ALA A 43 8.19 5.72 -17.85
N ILE A 44 7.67 4.95 -16.89
CA ILE A 44 7.21 3.57 -17.08
C ILE A 44 5.67 3.47 -17.17
N GLY A 45 4.96 4.59 -17.39
CA GLY A 45 3.50 4.61 -17.58
C GLY A 45 2.68 4.49 -16.29
N ILE A 46 3.29 4.65 -15.12
CA ILE A 46 2.60 4.58 -13.82
C ILE A 46 2.36 5.98 -13.28
N GLU A 47 1.11 6.31 -13.00
CA GLU A 47 0.74 7.55 -12.33
C GLU A 47 0.81 7.37 -10.80
N MET A 48 1.69 8.13 -10.15
CA MET A 48 1.75 8.20 -8.69
C MET A 48 0.67 9.14 -8.14
N ILE A 49 -0.08 8.66 -7.15
CA ILE A 49 -1.12 9.41 -6.45
C ILE A 49 -0.79 9.40 -4.95
N ALA A 50 -0.13 10.46 -4.50
CA ALA A 50 0.12 10.72 -3.08
C ALA A 50 -0.27 12.17 -2.72
N PRO A 51 -0.81 12.40 -1.51
CA PRO A 51 -1.02 13.76 -1.01
C PRO A 51 0.33 14.42 -0.74
N HIS A 52 0.45 15.70 -1.06
CA HIS A 52 1.68 16.45 -0.78
C HIS A 52 1.97 16.51 0.73
N ARG A 53 3.26 16.49 1.07
CA ARG A 53 3.76 16.70 2.43
C ARG A 53 3.43 18.12 2.87
N ARG A 54 3.09 18.29 4.15
CA ARG A 54 2.75 19.60 4.73
C ARG A 54 3.90 20.60 4.63
N ASN A 55 5.14 20.11 4.63
CA ASN A 55 6.37 20.90 4.54
C ASN A 55 6.97 20.93 3.13
N ARG A 56 6.20 20.56 2.09
CA ARG A 56 6.65 20.66 0.70
C ARG A 56 6.97 22.12 0.37
N LYS A 57 8.21 22.38 -0.08
CA LYS A 57 8.67 23.72 -0.50
C LYS A 57 8.32 24.03 -1.96
N ARG A 58 8.21 23.00 -2.79
CA ARG A 58 7.91 23.11 -4.22
C ARG A 58 6.42 23.35 -4.45
N ALA A 59 6.08 23.98 -5.57
CA ALA A 59 4.70 24.17 -5.99
C ALA A 59 3.94 22.84 -6.06
N LYS A 60 2.61 22.93 -5.92
CA LYS A 60 1.73 21.76 -6.03
C LYS A 60 1.75 21.24 -7.47
N THR A 61 2.04 19.96 -7.65
CA THR A 61 2.03 19.27 -8.95
C THR A 61 0.65 18.78 -9.39
N GLN A 62 -0.39 18.90 -8.54
CA GLN A 62 -1.72 18.36 -8.81
C GLN A 62 -2.85 19.23 -8.24
N ASP A 63 -4.03 19.16 -8.86
CA ASP A 63 -5.22 19.98 -8.62
C ASP A 63 -6.20 19.42 -7.56
N GLY A 64 -5.88 18.27 -6.97
CA GLY A 64 -6.67 17.56 -5.96
C GLY A 64 -7.66 16.54 -6.53
N ARG A 65 -7.97 16.55 -7.82
CA ARG A 65 -9.00 15.65 -8.39
C ARG A 65 -8.58 14.19 -8.31
N LYS A 66 -7.30 13.91 -8.61
CA LYS A 66 -6.71 12.57 -8.55
C LYS A 66 -6.67 12.02 -7.12
N LEU A 67 -6.53 12.90 -6.11
CA LEU A 67 -6.52 12.53 -4.69
C LEU A 67 -7.85 11.95 -4.20
N ARG A 68 -8.95 12.04 -4.94
CA ARG A 68 -10.17 11.27 -4.60
C ARG A 68 -9.90 9.77 -4.55
N ARG A 69 -8.94 9.27 -5.34
CA ARG A 69 -8.51 7.86 -5.34
C ARG A 69 -7.74 7.49 -4.09
N TYR A 70 -7.01 8.44 -3.48
CA TYR A 70 -6.31 8.22 -2.20
C TYR A 70 -7.25 7.68 -1.12
N LYS A 71 -8.51 8.14 -1.09
CA LYS A 71 -9.53 7.63 -0.16
C LYS A 71 -9.67 6.10 -0.24
N ARG A 72 -9.47 5.47 -1.40
CA ARG A 72 -9.62 4.00 -1.56
C ARG A 72 -8.64 3.18 -0.71
N ARG A 73 -7.55 3.78 -0.20
CA ARG A 73 -6.62 3.12 0.75
C ARG A 73 -7.32 2.59 2.00
N TRP A 74 -8.44 3.20 2.41
CA TRP A 74 -9.20 2.76 3.59
C TRP A 74 -9.56 1.27 3.52
N LYS A 75 -9.76 0.71 2.31
CA LYS A 75 -10.09 -0.71 2.14
C LYS A 75 -8.96 -1.62 2.64
N VAL A 76 -7.71 -1.27 2.29
CA VAL A 76 -6.50 -2.02 2.67
C VAL A 76 -6.23 -1.82 4.16
N GLU A 77 -6.28 -0.59 4.64
CA GLU A 77 -6.08 -0.26 6.06
C GLU A 77 -7.11 -0.97 6.95
N ARG A 78 -8.38 -1.03 6.52
CA ARG A 78 -9.44 -1.73 7.24
C ARG A 78 -9.22 -3.24 7.27
N LEU A 79 -8.75 -3.83 6.17
CA LEU A 79 -8.38 -5.25 6.14
C LEU A 79 -7.30 -5.56 7.19
N PHE A 80 -6.22 -4.78 7.23
CA PHE A 80 -5.16 -4.96 8.21
C PHE A 80 -5.65 -4.72 9.65
N ALA A 81 -6.52 -3.73 9.88
CA ALA A 81 -7.14 -3.53 11.18
C ALA A 81 -7.96 -4.75 11.63
N TRP A 82 -8.72 -5.38 10.73
CA TRP A 82 -9.44 -6.61 11.04
C TRP A 82 -8.50 -7.79 11.31
N LEU A 83 -7.45 -7.95 10.50
CA LEU A 83 -6.43 -8.98 10.74
C LEU A 83 -5.72 -8.77 12.09
N GLY A 84 -5.52 -7.51 12.49
CA GLY A 84 -4.95 -7.14 13.78
C GLY A 84 -5.78 -7.56 15.00
N ASN A 85 -7.08 -7.85 14.84
CA ASN A 85 -7.90 -8.41 15.92
C ASN A 85 -7.55 -9.86 16.24
N PHE A 86 -6.87 -10.58 15.33
CA PHE A 86 -6.38 -11.92 15.59
C PHE A 86 -4.98 -11.82 16.20
N ARG A 87 -4.88 -11.94 17.53
CA ARG A 87 -3.61 -11.79 18.27
C ARG A 87 -2.46 -12.65 17.71
N ARG A 88 -2.76 -13.83 17.16
CA ARG A 88 -1.79 -14.72 16.50
C ARG A 88 -1.22 -14.19 15.17
N LEU A 89 -1.87 -13.22 14.54
CA LEU A 89 -1.42 -12.58 13.29
C LEU A 89 -0.64 -11.29 13.52
N VAL A 90 -0.79 -10.66 14.69
CA VAL A 90 -0.09 -9.41 15.02
C VAL A 90 1.41 -9.62 15.16
N VAL A 91 1.81 -10.70 15.83
CA VAL A 91 3.20 -11.10 16.01
C VAL A 91 3.38 -12.50 15.44
N ARG A 92 4.35 -12.68 14.55
CA ARG A 92 4.67 -14.00 13.99
C ARG A 92 5.37 -14.85 15.06
N TYR A 93 4.65 -15.84 15.57
CA TYR A 93 5.21 -16.87 16.47
C TYR A 93 5.56 -18.17 15.73
N GLU A 94 5.03 -18.36 14.53
CA GLU A 94 5.25 -19.58 13.76
C GLU A 94 6.66 -19.64 13.20
N HIS A 95 7.36 -20.74 13.49
CA HIS A 95 8.69 -21.01 12.95
C HIS A 95 8.62 -21.16 11.41
N LYS A 96 7.71 -22.01 10.94
CA LYS A 96 7.48 -22.28 9.52
C LYS A 96 6.65 -21.18 8.86
N LEU A 97 7.07 -20.74 7.67
CA LEU A 97 6.37 -19.69 6.92
C LEU A 97 4.98 -20.17 6.48
N GLU A 98 4.87 -21.44 6.10
CA GLU A 98 3.65 -22.08 5.64
C GLU A 98 2.55 -22.04 6.70
N ASN A 99 2.91 -22.27 7.96
CA ASN A 99 1.98 -22.19 9.09
C ASN A 99 1.46 -20.76 9.28
N PHE A 100 2.36 -19.77 9.22
CA PHE A 100 1.95 -18.37 9.34
C PHE A 100 1.01 -17.96 8.19
N VAL A 101 1.34 -18.35 6.96
CA VAL A 101 0.49 -18.10 5.79
C VAL A 101 -0.87 -18.79 5.94
N ALA A 102 -0.92 -20.02 6.45
CA ALA A 102 -2.17 -20.71 6.72
C ALA A 102 -3.04 -19.97 7.75
N LEU A 103 -2.44 -19.44 8.83
CA LEU A 103 -3.15 -18.62 9.81
C LEU A 103 -3.68 -17.31 9.20
N VAL A 104 -2.89 -16.64 8.35
CA VAL A 104 -3.35 -15.42 7.65
C VAL A 104 -4.55 -15.74 6.76
N LYS A 105 -4.48 -16.84 5.98
CA LYS A 105 -5.61 -17.31 5.16
C LYS A 105 -6.84 -17.63 6.01
N LEU A 106 -6.66 -18.29 7.14
CA LEU A 106 -7.74 -18.58 8.09
C LEU A 106 -8.37 -17.29 8.64
N GLY A 107 -7.56 -16.29 9.00
CA GLY A 107 -8.04 -14.97 9.42
C GLY A 107 -8.89 -14.30 8.35
N CYS A 108 -8.45 -14.33 7.08
CA CYS A 108 -9.23 -13.83 5.95
C CYS A 108 -10.56 -14.58 5.78
N ILE A 109 -10.57 -15.90 5.86
CA ILE A 109 -11.79 -16.73 5.79
C ILE A 109 -12.77 -16.34 6.91
N MET A 110 -12.29 -16.20 8.14
CA MET A 110 -13.11 -15.80 9.29
C MET A 110 -13.72 -14.40 9.11
N ILE A 111 -12.97 -13.45 8.55
CA ILE A 111 -13.48 -12.11 8.22
C ILE A 111 -14.62 -12.19 7.19
N LEU A 112 -14.44 -13.01 6.14
CA LEU A 112 -15.45 -13.18 5.09
C LEU A 112 -16.71 -13.84 5.64
N LEU A 113 -16.57 -14.92 6.42
CA LEU A 113 -17.70 -15.65 7.00
C LEU A 113 -18.55 -14.76 7.92
N ARG A 114 -17.94 -13.96 8.80
CA ARG A 114 -18.65 -13.01 9.69
C ARG A 114 -19.43 -11.92 8.97
N ARG A 115 -19.19 -11.73 7.67
CA ARG A 115 -19.80 -10.68 6.87
C ARG A 115 -20.85 -11.21 5.91
N TYR A 116 -20.81 -12.51 5.64
CA TYR A 116 -21.76 -13.19 4.77
C TYR A 116 -22.88 -13.89 5.57
N LEU A 117 -22.55 -14.39 6.75
CA LEU A 117 -23.48 -14.87 7.77
C LEU A 117 -23.81 -13.73 8.74
#